data_AF-A0A665V4A2-F1
#
_entry.id   AF-A0A665V4A2-F1
#
_cell.length_a   1.000
_cell.length_b   1.000
_cell.length_c   1.000
_cell.angle_alpha   90.00
_cell.angle_beta   90.00
_cell.angle_gamma   90.00
#
_symmetry.space_group_name_H-M   'P 1'
#
loop_
_entity.id
_entity.type
_entity.pdbx_description
1 polymer ?
#
loop_
_entity_poly.entity_id
_entity_poly.type
_entity_poly.pdbx_seq_one_letter_code
_entity_poly.pdbx_strand_id
1 'polypeptide(L)'
;MATKKKRAPNVQNDSWVVVAADSVIDTKSPDEDPAFVRLRNPSTDAASLYMLGSGDAQLYEVKAFDEDFHSWFVGQTVQRDGRLLFITPMDPLYLILPYLMKAGKEGKFQPVDQVVMDEEYPVCSRLLSCTRSSTSLHHIAEEKEVGSLRFHRYSEEKTMNWLKKKVERIVIALKKRNIYVGEGVKSTTYVRVKSESDCCEEDYLRYAHGLISEYISEDLSKALLKHLQLPELTSPKETEPPSKPPKKMTAAQKSLAKVDKTGMRPMSSFFSPKAKAEKK
;
A
#
# COMPACT_ATOMS: atom_id res chain seq x y z
N MET A 1 45.13 22.81 -17.49
CA MET A 1 44.46 21.61 -18.03
C MET A 1 44.13 20.69 -16.86
N ALA A 2 42.87 20.63 -16.44
CA ALA A 2 42.45 19.79 -15.32
C ALA A 2 42.29 18.34 -15.81
N THR A 3 43.17 17.46 -15.34
CA THR A 3 43.13 16.03 -15.67
C THR A 3 41.86 15.40 -15.10
N LYS A 4 40.93 15.00 -15.99
CA LYS A 4 39.78 14.16 -15.66
C LYS A 4 40.27 12.87 -15.01
N LYS A 5 40.10 12.77 -13.69
CA LYS A 5 40.25 11.51 -12.95
C LYS A 5 39.29 10.50 -13.57
N LYS A 6 39.82 9.47 -14.25
CA LYS A 6 39.05 8.30 -14.69
C LYS A 6 38.39 7.69 -13.45
N ARG A 7 37.05 7.65 -13.44
CA ARG A 7 36.29 6.89 -12.43
C ARG A 7 36.73 5.43 -12.53
N ALA A 8 37.07 4.84 -11.38
CA ALA A 8 37.31 3.42 -11.25
C ALA A 8 36.07 2.64 -11.75
N PRO A 9 36.25 1.42 -12.30
CA PRO A 9 35.13 0.59 -12.70
C PRO A 9 34.22 0.34 -11.50
N ASN A 10 32.93 0.60 -11.70
CA ASN A 10 31.87 0.48 -10.70
C ASN A 10 31.70 -1.00 -10.35
N VAL A 11 32.37 -1.47 -9.29
CA VAL A 11 31.98 -2.72 -8.64
C VAL A 11 30.63 -2.40 -7.98
N GLN A 12 29.54 -2.79 -8.63
CA GLN A 12 28.19 -2.73 -8.05
C GLN A 12 28.15 -3.69 -6.87
N ASN A 13 28.70 -3.27 -5.74
CA ASN A 13 28.32 -3.82 -4.45
C ASN A 13 26.95 -3.22 -4.15
N ASP A 14 25.91 -3.77 -4.76
CA ASP A 14 24.53 -3.40 -4.45
C ASP A 14 24.18 -4.06 -3.11
N SER A 15 24.72 -3.49 -2.03
CA SER A 15 24.34 -3.86 -0.67
C SER A 15 22.93 -3.36 -0.41
N TRP A 16 22.06 -4.23 0.08
CA TRP A 16 20.71 -3.86 0.46
C TRP A 16 20.64 -3.55 1.95
N VAL A 17 19.99 -2.44 2.28
CA VAL A 17 19.65 -2.11 3.67
C VAL A 17 18.26 -2.68 3.94
N VAL A 18 18.18 -3.60 4.89
CA VAL A 18 16.97 -4.37 5.18
C VAL A 18 16.59 -4.23 6.64
N VAL A 19 15.31 -3.95 6.89
CA VAL A 19 14.67 -4.03 8.20
C VAL A 19 13.88 -5.34 8.24
N ALA A 20 14.36 -6.30 9.01
CA ALA A 20 13.72 -7.60 9.19
C ALA A 20 13.29 -7.77 10.65
N ALA A 21 12.24 -8.56 10.88
CA ALA A 21 11.91 -9.02 12.22
C ALA A 21 12.99 -10.00 12.72
N ASP A 22 13.33 -9.95 14.00
CA ASP A 22 14.33 -10.84 14.60
C ASP A 22 14.01 -12.33 14.36
N SER A 23 12.73 -12.67 14.24
CA SER A 23 12.26 -14.04 13.93
C SER A 23 12.69 -14.58 12.57
N VAL A 24 13.14 -13.72 11.65
CA VAL A 24 13.71 -14.11 10.35
C VAL A 24 15.15 -14.59 10.50
N ILE A 25 15.84 -14.09 11.52
CA ILE A 25 17.28 -14.26 11.75
C ILE A 25 17.54 -15.38 12.79
N ASP A 26 16.57 -15.62 13.66
CA ASP A 26 16.64 -16.60 14.76
C ASP A 26 16.40 -18.02 14.23
N THR A 27 17.38 -18.56 13.51
CA THR A 27 17.38 -19.91 12.97
C THR A 27 17.58 -20.92 14.10
N LYS A 28 16.56 -21.71 14.41
CA LYS A 28 16.67 -22.82 15.38
C LYS A 28 17.38 -24.06 14.81
N SER A 29 17.67 -24.09 13.51
CA SER A 29 18.36 -25.18 12.82
C SER A 29 19.33 -24.64 11.76
N PRO A 30 20.57 -25.14 11.70
CA PRO A 30 21.67 -24.61 10.88
C PRO A 30 21.64 -24.99 9.39
N ASP A 31 20.60 -25.66 8.88
CA ASP A 31 20.58 -26.23 7.51
C ASP A 31 19.53 -25.63 6.55
N GLU A 32 18.69 -24.71 7.01
CA GLU A 32 17.67 -24.09 6.15
C GLU A 32 17.70 -22.57 6.28
N ASP A 33 18.59 -21.97 5.48
CA ASP A 33 18.69 -20.52 5.38
C ASP A 33 17.39 -19.91 4.82
N PRO A 34 16.98 -18.73 5.32
CA PRO A 34 15.85 -18.01 4.77
C PRO A 34 16.11 -17.70 3.30
N ALA A 35 15.20 -18.14 2.43
CA ALA A 35 15.38 -18.02 0.99
C ALA A 35 14.48 -16.91 0.43
N PHE A 36 15.07 -16.02 -0.36
CA PHE A 36 14.32 -15.10 -1.18
C PHE A 36 13.72 -15.84 -2.38
N VAL A 37 12.41 -15.70 -2.56
CA VAL A 37 11.64 -16.38 -3.59
C VAL A 37 10.84 -15.37 -4.39
N ARG A 38 10.74 -15.58 -5.69
CA ARG A 38 9.88 -14.77 -6.57
C ARG A 38 8.55 -15.49 -6.73
N LEU A 39 7.46 -14.81 -6.40
CA LEU A 39 6.11 -15.33 -6.50
C LEU A 39 5.22 -14.27 -7.16
N ARG A 40 4.06 -14.68 -7.68
CA ARG A 40 3.09 -13.76 -8.24
C ARG A 40 2.45 -12.90 -7.15
N ASN A 41 2.31 -11.61 -7.45
CA ASN A 41 1.51 -10.72 -6.65
C ASN A 41 0.01 -11.07 -6.82
N PRO A 42 -0.75 -11.27 -5.73
CA PRO A 42 -2.18 -11.60 -5.81
C PRO A 42 -3.05 -10.60 -6.55
N SER A 43 -2.69 -9.31 -6.55
CA SER A 43 -3.49 -8.24 -7.14
C SER A 43 -3.05 -7.94 -8.57
N THR A 44 -1.74 -7.88 -8.83
CA THR A 44 -1.19 -7.43 -10.13
C THR A 44 -0.70 -8.57 -11.03
N ASP A 45 -0.68 -9.81 -10.55
CA ASP A 45 -0.13 -11.00 -11.22
C ASP A 45 1.37 -10.89 -11.59
N ALA A 46 2.02 -9.77 -11.23
CA ALA A 46 3.42 -9.49 -11.51
C ALA A 46 4.35 -10.22 -10.56
N ALA A 47 5.60 -10.44 -10.98
CA ALA A 47 6.63 -11.03 -10.14
C ALA A 47 7.00 -10.11 -8.98
N SER A 48 6.74 -10.55 -7.75
CA SER A 48 7.13 -9.88 -6.51
C SER A 48 8.13 -10.73 -5.72
N LEU A 49 8.98 -10.06 -4.94
CA LEU A 49 9.95 -10.71 -4.07
C LEU A 49 9.33 -11.00 -2.70
N TYR A 50 9.45 -12.24 -2.27
CA TYR A 50 9.05 -12.73 -0.96
C TYR A 50 10.23 -13.43 -0.29
N MET A 51 10.13 -13.65 1.01
CA MET A 51 11.09 -14.43 1.77
C MET A 51 10.37 -15.52 2.53
N LEU A 52 10.88 -16.74 2.45
CA LEU A 52 10.47 -17.85 3.31
C LEU A 52 11.46 -17.95 4.46
N GLY A 53 10.93 -17.94 5.69
CA GLY A 53 11.75 -18.22 6.88
C GLY A 53 12.21 -19.68 6.92
N SER A 54 13.16 -19.98 7.81
CA SER A 54 13.67 -21.33 8.02
C SER A 54 12.54 -22.34 8.28
N GLY A 55 12.60 -23.52 7.64
CA GLY A 55 11.54 -24.53 7.74
C GLY A 55 10.29 -24.26 6.91
N ASP A 56 10.30 -23.26 6.01
CA ASP A 56 9.11 -22.75 5.32
C ASP A 56 7.97 -22.38 6.31
N ALA A 57 8.29 -22.15 7.58
CA ALA A 57 7.27 -22.04 8.62
C ALA A 57 6.44 -20.75 8.49
N GLN A 58 7.07 -19.70 7.97
CA GLN A 58 6.49 -18.37 7.90
C GLN A 58 6.91 -17.65 6.62
N LEU A 59 5.91 -17.04 5.98
CA LEU A 59 6.07 -16.24 4.77
C LEU A 59 6.22 -14.76 5.14
N TYR A 60 7.16 -14.10 4.47
CA TYR A 60 7.39 -12.68 4.58
C TYR A 60 7.33 -12.02 3.21
N GLU A 61 6.73 -10.84 3.15
CA GLU A 61 6.78 -9.97 1.97
C GLU A 61 7.95 -9.00 2.09
N VAL A 62 8.53 -8.65 0.93
CA VAL A 62 9.59 -7.64 0.85
C VAL A 62 9.01 -6.38 0.21
N LYS A 63 8.95 -5.29 0.96
CA LYS A 63 8.50 -3.97 0.49
C LYS A 63 9.70 -3.03 0.41
N ALA A 64 9.85 -2.31 -0.69
CA ALA A 64 10.89 -1.30 -0.83
C ALA A 64 10.29 0.10 -0.61
N PHE A 65 10.89 0.87 0.30
CA PHE A 65 10.69 2.30 0.38
C PHE A 65 11.74 2.97 -0.50
N ASP A 66 11.28 3.65 -1.55
CA ASP A 66 12.10 4.35 -2.54
C ASP A 66 11.69 5.82 -2.55
N GLU A 67 12.62 6.72 -2.27
CA GLU A 67 12.42 8.17 -2.29
C GLU A 67 13.58 8.84 -3.03
N ASP A 68 13.25 9.83 -3.85
CA ASP A 68 14.24 10.51 -4.69
C ASP A 68 15.32 11.21 -3.85
N PHE A 69 16.57 11.21 -4.35
CA PHE A 69 17.71 11.90 -3.75
C PHE A 69 18.15 11.39 -2.36
N HIS A 70 17.97 10.11 -2.07
CA HIS A 70 18.46 9.48 -0.84
C HIS A 70 19.69 8.58 -1.09
N SER A 71 20.56 8.49 -0.09
CA SER A 71 21.76 7.62 -0.09
C SER A 71 22.09 7.18 1.32
N TRP A 72 22.58 5.96 1.50
CA TRP A 72 22.99 5.45 2.81
C TRP A 72 24.49 5.62 3.04
N PHE A 73 24.86 5.98 4.28
CA PHE A 73 26.23 5.84 4.76
C PHE A 73 26.33 4.61 5.63
N VAL A 74 26.97 3.56 5.11
CA VAL A 74 27.16 2.28 5.80
C VAL A 74 28.64 2.12 6.10
N GLY A 75 29.01 2.27 7.38
CA GLY A 75 30.40 2.25 7.82
C GLY A 75 31.24 3.35 7.15
N GLN A 76 32.19 2.95 6.31
CA GLN A 76 33.06 3.86 5.53
C GLN A 76 32.64 3.96 4.05
N THR A 77 31.54 3.32 3.66
CA THR A 77 31.04 3.30 2.28
C THR A 77 29.80 4.15 2.10
N VAL A 78 29.70 4.82 0.95
CA VAL A 78 28.50 5.55 0.53
C VAL A 78 27.75 4.70 -0.47
N GLN A 79 26.57 4.24 -0.08
CA GLN A 79 25.65 3.53 -0.94
C GLN A 79 24.75 4.54 -1.65
N ARG A 80 24.84 4.55 -2.98
CA ARG A 80 24.02 5.45 -3.80
C ARG A 80 22.54 5.07 -3.77
N ASP A 81 22.26 3.77 -3.65
CA ASP A 81 20.90 3.30 -3.51
C ASP A 81 20.37 3.71 -2.12
N GLY A 82 19.38 4.61 -2.10
CA GLY A 82 18.72 5.08 -0.88
C GLY A 82 17.58 4.18 -0.43
N ARG A 83 17.29 3.10 -1.17
CA ARG A 83 16.15 2.24 -0.89
C ARG A 83 16.28 1.54 0.46
N LEU A 84 15.17 1.51 1.19
CA LEU A 84 15.04 0.78 2.44
C LEU A 84 14.08 -0.38 2.25
N LEU A 85 14.56 -1.61 2.41
CA LEU A 85 13.72 -2.80 2.29
C LEU A 85 13.13 -3.15 3.66
N PHE A 86 11.83 -3.38 3.70
CA PHE A 86 11.10 -3.91 4.85
C PHE A 86 10.70 -5.35 4.59
N ILE A 87 11.01 -6.23 5.54
CA ILE A 87 10.54 -7.62 5.54
C ILE A 87 9.44 -7.73 6.59
N THR A 88 8.20 -7.85 6.13
CA THR A 88 7.02 -7.93 6.98
C THR A 88 6.37 -9.31 6.87
N PRO A 89 5.87 -9.88 7.99
CA PRO A 89 5.20 -11.17 7.94
C PRO A 89 3.88 -11.05 7.16
N MET A 90 3.66 -11.97 6.22
CA MET A 90 2.53 -11.97 5.31
C MET A 90 1.66 -13.21 5.52
N ASP A 91 0.34 -13.08 5.32
CA ASP A 91 -0.57 -14.23 5.36
C ASP A 91 -0.53 -14.98 4.01
N PRO A 92 -0.11 -16.26 3.97
CA PRO A 92 -0.01 -17.03 2.74
C PRO A 92 -1.36 -17.23 2.03
N LEU A 93 -2.48 -17.07 2.75
CA LEU A 93 -3.81 -17.18 2.13
C LEU A 93 -4.03 -16.20 0.97
N TYR A 94 -3.47 -14.99 1.03
CA TYR A 94 -3.60 -14.02 -0.06
C TYR A 94 -2.91 -14.51 -1.35
N LEU A 95 -1.80 -15.25 -1.23
CA LEU A 95 -1.12 -15.84 -2.39
C LEU A 95 -1.88 -17.04 -2.96
N ILE A 96 -2.54 -17.83 -2.11
CA ILE A 96 -3.28 -19.03 -2.54
C ILE A 96 -4.62 -18.67 -3.20
N LEU A 97 -5.25 -17.57 -2.77
CA LEU A 97 -6.54 -17.10 -3.25
C LEU A 97 -6.66 -16.97 -4.79
N PRO A 98 -5.74 -16.31 -5.52
CA PRO A 98 -5.82 -16.22 -6.98
C PRO A 98 -5.75 -17.60 -7.67
N TYR A 99 -4.99 -18.54 -7.14
CA TYR A 99 -4.94 -19.91 -7.67
C TYR A 99 -6.27 -20.65 -7.44
N LEU A 100 -6.86 -20.50 -6.27
CA LEU A 100 -8.19 -21.05 -5.97
C LEU A 100 -9.29 -20.44 -6.85
N MET A 101 -9.19 -19.15 -7.18
CA MET A 101 -10.13 -18.50 -8.09
C MET A 101 -9.98 -19.01 -9.53
N LYS A 102 -8.74 -19.25 -10.00
CA LYS A 102 -8.48 -19.88 -11.31
C LYS A 102 -9.08 -21.30 -11.35
N ALA A 103 -8.84 -22.11 -10.31
CA ALA A 103 -9.44 -23.45 -10.18
C ALA A 103 -10.97 -23.41 -10.01
N GLY A 104 -11.51 -22.40 -9.33
CA GLY A 104 -12.94 -22.20 -9.12
C GLY A 104 -13.72 -22.01 -10.42
N LYS A 105 -13.10 -21.42 -11.45
CA LYS A 105 -13.70 -21.32 -12.81
C LYS A 105 -13.91 -22.69 -13.45
N GLU A 106 -13.12 -23.68 -13.07
CA GLU A 106 -13.26 -25.05 -13.58
C GLU A 106 -14.36 -25.84 -12.85
N GLY A 107 -14.84 -25.34 -11.70
CA GLY A 107 -15.94 -25.92 -10.93
C GLY A 107 -15.64 -27.29 -10.30
N LYS A 108 -14.38 -27.74 -10.32
CA LYS A 108 -13.94 -29.07 -9.86
C LYS A 108 -13.31 -29.02 -8.48
N PHE A 109 -13.45 -30.12 -7.75
CA PHE A 109 -12.71 -30.39 -6.52
C PHE A 109 -11.30 -30.84 -6.89
N GLN A 110 -10.29 -30.06 -6.50
CA GLN A 110 -8.89 -30.35 -6.79
C GLN A 110 -8.06 -30.43 -5.50
N PRO A 111 -7.02 -31.28 -5.43
CA PRO A 111 -6.10 -31.29 -4.30
C PRO A 111 -5.26 -30.00 -4.30
N VAL A 112 -4.88 -29.52 -3.11
CA VAL A 112 -4.12 -28.25 -2.97
C VAL A 112 -2.80 -28.30 -3.75
N ASP A 113 -2.17 -29.47 -3.77
CA ASP A 113 -0.93 -29.71 -4.51
C ASP A 113 -1.07 -29.50 -6.01
N GLN A 114 -2.27 -29.65 -6.57
CA GLN A 114 -2.53 -29.41 -7.99
C GLN A 114 -2.97 -27.97 -8.26
N VAL A 115 -3.65 -27.33 -7.32
CA VAL A 115 -4.16 -25.96 -7.47
C VAL A 115 -3.04 -24.92 -7.41
N VAL A 116 -2.04 -25.12 -6.55
CA VAL A 116 -0.95 -24.15 -6.31
C VAL A 116 0.26 -24.41 -7.23
N MET A 117 0.04 -25.13 -8.33
CA MET A 117 1.08 -25.35 -9.33
C MET A 117 1.12 -24.19 -10.31
N ASP A 118 2.32 -23.67 -10.48
CA ASP A 118 2.60 -22.62 -11.43
C ASP A 118 3.87 -22.97 -12.21
N GLU A 119 3.74 -23.07 -13.53
CA GLU A 119 4.85 -23.42 -14.42
C GLU A 119 5.92 -22.31 -14.49
N GLU A 120 5.51 -21.06 -14.28
CA GLU A 120 6.41 -19.89 -14.30
C GLU A 120 7.08 -19.67 -12.95
N TYR A 121 6.44 -20.11 -11.86
CA TYR A 121 6.93 -19.98 -10.49
C TYR A 121 6.87 -21.33 -9.75
N PRO A 122 7.83 -22.25 -9.98
CA PRO A 122 7.80 -23.60 -9.39
C PRO A 122 7.94 -23.60 -7.85
N VAL A 123 8.41 -22.48 -7.28
CA VAL A 123 8.60 -22.28 -5.84
C VAL A 123 7.27 -22.15 -5.08
N CYS A 124 6.14 -21.99 -5.78
CA CYS A 124 4.80 -22.02 -5.19
C CYS A 124 4.51 -23.33 -4.43
N SER A 125 5.18 -24.43 -4.79
CA SER A 125 5.15 -25.70 -4.05
C SER A 125 5.54 -25.56 -2.57
N ARG A 126 6.47 -24.65 -2.24
CA ARG A 126 6.91 -24.37 -0.86
C ARG A 126 5.89 -23.55 -0.04
N LEU A 127 4.87 -22.98 -0.68
CA LEU A 127 3.78 -22.34 0.06
C LEU A 127 2.87 -23.37 0.75
N LEU A 128 2.91 -24.62 0.28
CA LEU A 128 2.14 -25.74 0.81
C LEU A 128 2.80 -26.36 2.05
N SER A 129 4.14 -26.34 2.12
CA SER A 129 4.91 -26.75 3.31
C SER A 129 4.72 -25.79 4.48
N CYS A 130 4.27 -24.56 4.24
CA CYS A 130 3.90 -23.62 5.29
C CYS A 130 2.83 -24.20 6.22
N THR A 131 3.21 -24.49 7.46
CA THR A 131 2.33 -25.01 8.54
C THR A 131 1.06 -24.19 8.74
N ARG A 132 1.12 -22.88 8.47
CA ARG A 132 -0.02 -21.96 8.58
C ARG A 132 -1.00 -22.07 7.42
N SER A 133 -0.57 -22.52 6.23
CA SER A 133 -1.42 -22.64 5.04
C SER A 133 -2.45 -23.77 5.22
N SER A 134 -2.04 -24.92 5.74
CA SER A 134 -2.91 -26.10 5.90
C SER A 134 -4.06 -25.85 6.88
N THR A 135 -3.79 -25.16 7.99
CA THR A 135 -4.86 -24.76 8.92
C THR A 135 -5.62 -23.56 8.42
N SER A 136 -5.04 -22.66 7.63
CA SER A 136 -5.77 -21.45 7.24
C SER A 136 -6.74 -21.68 6.08
N LEU A 137 -6.55 -22.75 5.29
CA LEU A 137 -7.28 -23.00 4.04
C LEU A 137 -8.80 -23.19 4.22
N HIS A 138 -9.25 -23.69 5.37
CA HIS A 138 -10.70 -23.84 5.67
C HIS A 138 -11.47 -22.51 5.71
N HIS A 139 -10.77 -21.38 5.84
CA HIS A 139 -11.39 -20.05 5.84
C HIS A 139 -11.78 -19.57 4.44
N ILE A 140 -11.17 -20.12 3.38
CA ILE A 140 -11.37 -19.66 1.99
C ILE A 140 -12.03 -20.75 1.15
N ALA A 141 -11.70 -22.02 1.38
CA ALA A 141 -12.22 -23.13 0.61
C ALA A 141 -13.11 -24.06 1.44
N GLU A 142 -14.06 -24.70 0.76
CA GLU A 142 -14.74 -25.89 1.25
C GLU A 142 -13.85 -27.10 1.03
N GLU A 143 -13.56 -27.77 2.13
CA GLU A 143 -12.79 -28.99 2.16
C GLU A 143 -13.75 -30.17 2.08
N LYS A 144 -13.51 -31.06 1.12
CA LYS A 144 -14.19 -32.34 1.01
C LYS A 144 -13.14 -33.43 1.07
N GLU A 145 -13.21 -34.24 2.10
CA GLU A 145 -12.33 -35.38 2.28
C GLU A 145 -12.95 -36.61 1.59
N VAL A 146 -12.19 -37.25 0.71
CA VAL A 146 -12.56 -38.54 0.11
C VAL A 146 -11.37 -39.47 0.30
N GLY A 147 -11.46 -40.36 1.28
CA GLY A 147 -10.34 -41.23 1.67
C GLY A 147 -9.30 -40.46 2.47
N SER A 148 -8.02 -40.55 2.08
CA SER A 148 -6.88 -39.85 2.69
C SER A 148 -6.48 -38.55 1.96
N LEU A 149 -7.23 -38.17 0.92
CA LEU A 149 -6.98 -36.98 0.12
C LEU A 149 -8.05 -35.93 0.39
N ARG A 150 -7.58 -34.69 0.59
CA ARG A 150 -8.41 -33.53 0.83
C ARG A 150 -8.54 -32.72 -0.44
N PHE A 151 -9.76 -32.53 -0.89
CA PHE A 151 -10.07 -31.70 -2.04
C PHE A 151 -10.63 -30.38 -1.59
N HIS A 152 -10.22 -29.31 -2.26
CA HIS A 152 -10.64 -27.97 -1.93
C HIS A 152 -11.39 -27.34 -3.09
N ARG A 153 -12.52 -26.73 -2.77
CA ARG A 153 -13.31 -25.93 -3.71
C ARG A 153 -13.42 -24.51 -3.17
N TYR A 154 -13.16 -23.52 -4.01
CA TYR A 154 -13.31 -22.12 -3.66
C TYR A 154 -14.75 -21.81 -3.22
N SER A 155 -14.91 -21.11 -2.09
CA SER A 155 -16.20 -20.69 -1.55
C SER A 155 -16.16 -19.19 -1.28
N GLU A 156 -16.97 -18.42 -2.02
CA GLU A 156 -16.99 -16.96 -1.92
C GLU A 156 -17.52 -16.49 -0.57
N GLU A 157 -18.56 -17.14 -0.02
CA GLU A 157 -19.16 -16.76 1.27
C GLU A 157 -18.16 -16.85 2.43
N LYS A 158 -17.37 -17.93 2.46
CA LYS A 158 -16.32 -18.11 3.48
C LYS A 158 -15.22 -17.06 3.34
N THR A 159 -14.83 -16.78 2.09
CA THR A 159 -13.84 -15.75 1.78
C THR A 159 -14.30 -14.36 2.24
N MET A 160 -15.58 -14.01 2.04
CA MET A 160 -16.13 -12.73 2.52
C MET A 160 -16.15 -12.64 4.05
N ASN A 161 -16.55 -13.71 4.73
CA ASN A 161 -16.50 -13.77 6.19
C ASN A 161 -15.06 -13.65 6.74
N TRP A 162 -14.09 -14.25 6.05
CA TRP A 162 -12.68 -14.13 6.39
C TRP A 162 -12.16 -12.70 6.17
N LEU A 163 -12.47 -12.08 5.03
CA LEU A 163 -12.08 -10.69 4.72
C LEU A 163 -12.69 -9.70 5.71
N LYS A 164 -13.95 -9.88 6.11
CA LYS A 164 -14.60 -9.04 7.14
C LYS A 164 -13.82 -9.06 8.46
N LYS A 165 -13.42 -10.24 8.93
CA LYS A 165 -12.59 -10.38 10.14
C LYS A 165 -11.21 -9.73 9.99
N LYS A 166 -10.65 -9.71 8.78
CA LYS A 166 -9.37 -9.02 8.49
C LYS A 166 -9.53 -7.49 8.54
N VAL A 167 -10.60 -6.96 7.95
CA VAL A 167 -10.96 -5.53 8.02
C VAL A 167 -11.09 -5.09 9.48
N GLU A 168 -11.88 -5.81 10.28
CA GLU A 168 -12.07 -5.51 11.70
C GLU A 168 -10.75 -5.51 12.48
N ARG A 169 -9.86 -6.49 12.20
CA ARG A 169 -8.53 -6.55 12.81
C ARG A 169 -7.67 -5.33 12.46
N ILE A 170 -7.72 -4.87 11.21
CA ILE A 170 -7.00 -3.68 10.77
C ILE A 170 -7.56 -2.44 11.48
N VAL A 171 -8.88 -2.28 11.55
CA VAL A 171 -9.50 -1.16 12.27
C VAL A 171 -9.05 -1.13 13.75
N ILE A 172 -9.02 -2.27 14.42
CA ILE A 172 -8.51 -2.38 15.81
C ILE A 172 -7.03 -1.97 15.87
N ALA A 173 -6.20 -2.42 14.92
CA ALA A 173 -4.79 -2.08 14.87
C ALA A 173 -4.55 -0.58 14.60
N LEU A 174 -5.35 0.04 13.73
CA LEU A 174 -5.31 1.48 13.44
C LEU A 174 -5.67 2.30 14.67
N LYS A 175 -6.75 1.93 15.37
CA LYS A 175 -7.15 2.55 16.64
C LYS A 175 -6.05 2.41 17.70
N LYS A 176 -5.44 1.22 17.82
CA LYS A 176 -4.34 0.97 18.78
C LYS A 176 -3.06 1.77 18.47
N ARG A 177 -2.72 1.93 17.19
CA ARG A 177 -1.55 2.71 16.74
C ARG A 177 -1.84 4.21 16.67
N ASN A 178 -3.05 4.65 17.01
CA ASN A 178 -3.52 6.03 16.97
C ASN A 178 -3.31 6.70 15.60
N ILE A 179 -3.59 5.97 14.52
CA ILE A 179 -3.51 6.48 13.15
C ILE A 179 -4.85 7.14 12.80
N TYR A 180 -4.83 8.44 12.54
CA TYR A 180 -6.02 9.19 12.14
C TYR A 180 -6.27 9.05 10.65
N VAL A 181 -7.42 8.47 10.31
CA VAL A 181 -7.93 8.35 8.94
C VAL A 181 -9.09 9.32 8.78
N GLY A 182 -8.86 10.42 8.09
CA GLY A 182 -9.86 11.45 7.82
C GLY A 182 -9.41 12.32 6.66
N GLU A 183 -10.36 13.04 6.06
CA GLU A 183 -10.16 13.84 4.84
C GLU A 183 -9.10 14.96 4.98
N GLY A 184 -8.75 15.34 6.22
CA GLY A 184 -7.70 16.32 6.52
C GLY A 184 -6.38 15.68 6.94
N VAL A 185 -5.28 16.13 6.35
CA VAL A 185 -3.90 15.78 6.78
C VAL A 185 -3.68 16.30 8.20
N LYS A 186 -3.68 15.40 9.19
CA LYS A 186 -3.23 15.68 10.55
C LYS A 186 -1.81 15.15 10.70
N SER A 187 -0.81 16.03 10.60
CA SER A 187 0.54 15.66 11.04
C SER A 187 0.52 15.35 12.53
N THR A 188 1.29 14.35 12.98
CA THR A 188 1.48 14.02 14.41
C THR A 188 1.96 15.23 15.23
N THR A 189 2.60 16.21 14.59
CA THR A 189 3.12 17.45 15.19
C THR A 189 2.11 18.61 15.26
N TYR A 190 0.96 18.53 14.57
CA TYR A 190 -0.01 19.65 14.52
C TYR A 190 -1.45 19.14 14.51
N VAL A 191 -2.05 19.06 15.70
CA VAL A 191 -3.47 18.74 15.87
C VAL A 191 -4.28 20.02 15.75
N ARG A 192 -4.92 20.24 14.60
CA ARG A 192 -5.95 21.29 14.48
C ARG A 192 -7.17 20.80 15.25
N VAL A 193 -7.43 21.42 16.40
CA VAL A 193 -8.61 21.19 17.24
C VAL A 193 -9.86 21.61 16.46
N LYS A 194 -10.42 20.68 15.69
CA LYS A 194 -11.84 20.67 15.33
C LYS A 194 -12.44 19.43 15.99
N SER A 195 -13.60 19.65 16.60
CA SER A 195 -14.37 18.74 17.46
C SER A 195 -14.35 17.28 16.99
N GLU A 196 -14.17 16.39 17.97
CA GLU A 196 -14.06 14.93 17.88
C GLU A 196 -15.32 14.21 17.35
N SER A 197 -16.18 14.89 16.60
CA SER A 197 -17.55 14.44 16.35
C SER A 197 -17.87 14.07 14.90
N ASP A 198 -16.88 13.74 14.07
CA ASP A 198 -17.09 13.13 12.73
C ASP A 198 -15.88 12.25 12.33
N CYS A 199 -15.38 11.41 13.23
CA CYS A 199 -14.51 10.29 12.81
C CYS A 199 -15.43 9.09 12.62
N CYS A 200 -16.14 9.03 11.49
CA CYS A 200 -17.08 7.95 11.26
C CYS A 200 -16.30 6.63 11.21
N GLU A 201 -16.81 5.59 11.87
CA GLU A 201 -16.22 4.24 11.78
C GLU A 201 -16.11 3.77 10.32
N GLU A 202 -16.97 4.32 9.47
CA GLU A 202 -16.98 4.20 8.01
C GLU A 202 -15.64 4.62 7.36
N ASP A 203 -14.97 5.67 7.84
CA ASP A 203 -13.69 6.12 7.28
C ASP A 203 -12.57 5.11 7.61
N TYR A 204 -12.58 4.54 8.80
CA TYR A 204 -11.68 3.45 9.17
C TYR A 204 -11.94 2.19 8.36
N LEU A 205 -13.21 1.86 8.13
CA LEU A 205 -13.59 0.73 7.29
C LEU A 205 -13.14 0.95 5.84
N ARG A 206 -13.31 2.15 5.30
CA ARG A 206 -12.87 2.51 3.95
C ARG A 206 -11.34 2.47 3.82
N TYR A 207 -10.61 2.97 4.81
CA TYR A 207 -9.15 2.90 4.79
C TYR A 207 -8.65 1.45 4.91
N ALA A 208 -9.25 0.65 5.80
CA ALA A 208 -8.94 -0.76 5.95
C ALA A 208 -9.26 -1.56 4.67
N HIS A 209 -10.39 -1.25 4.01
CA HIS A 209 -10.73 -1.80 2.69
C HIS A 209 -9.65 -1.46 1.65
N GLY A 210 -9.21 -0.20 1.59
CA GLY A 210 -8.15 0.25 0.69
C GLY A 210 -6.84 -0.53 0.90
N LEU A 211 -6.42 -0.72 2.16
CA LEU A 211 -5.23 -1.51 2.48
C LEU A 211 -5.35 -2.98 2.03
N ILE A 212 -6.51 -3.59 2.21
CA ILE A 212 -6.74 -4.98 1.76
C ILE A 212 -6.81 -5.07 0.24
N SER A 213 -7.33 -4.04 -0.42
CA SER A 213 -7.50 -4.02 -1.88
C SER A 213 -6.19 -4.20 -2.65
N GLU A 214 -5.05 -3.81 -2.08
CA GLU A 214 -3.71 -4.04 -2.65
C GLU A 214 -3.29 -5.53 -2.66
N TYR A 215 -3.94 -6.36 -1.85
CA TYR A 215 -3.62 -7.79 -1.69
C TYR A 215 -4.67 -8.73 -2.29
N ILE A 216 -5.75 -8.20 -2.87
CA ILE A 216 -6.82 -8.98 -3.51
C ILE A 216 -7.06 -8.52 -4.95
N SER A 217 -7.70 -9.36 -5.76
CA SER A 217 -8.16 -8.99 -7.10
C SER A 217 -9.26 -7.93 -7.04
N GLU A 218 -9.38 -7.11 -8.09
CA GLU A 218 -10.41 -6.07 -8.19
C GLU A 218 -11.86 -6.59 -8.05
N ASP A 219 -12.14 -7.82 -8.48
CA ASP A 219 -13.49 -8.38 -8.38
C ASP A 219 -13.89 -8.64 -6.93
N LEU A 220 -12.96 -9.15 -6.13
CA LEU A 220 -13.15 -9.36 -4.69
C LEU A 220 -13.21 -8.04 -3.92
N SER A 221 -12.47 -7.02 -4.35
CA SER A 221 -12.53 -5.71 -3.69
C SER A 221 -13.90 -5.05 -3.89
N LYS A 222 -14.50 -5.19 -5.08
CA LYS A 222 -15.88 -4.76 -5.37
C LYS A 222 -16.92 -5.58 -4.59
N ALA A 223 -16.76 -6.90 -4.50
CA ALA A 223 -17.63 -7.74 -3.70
C ALA A 223 -17.57 -7.39 -2.20
N LEU A 224 -16.36 -7.10 -1.70
CA LEU A 224 -16.14 -6.65 -0.33
C LEU A 224 -16.77 -5.27 -0.07
N LEU A 225 -16.71 -4.33 -1.02
CA LEU A 225 -17.40 -3.03 -0.92
C LEU A 225 -18.91 -3.20 -0.77
N LYS A 226 -19.52 -4.02 -1.63
CA LYS A 226 -20.94 -4.34 -1.57
C LYS A 226 -21.33 -4.97 -0.23
N HIS A 227 -20.49 -5.87 0.28
CA HIS A 227 -20.73 -6.56 1.55
C HIS A 227 -20.49 -5.67 2.78
N LEU A 228 -19.59 -4.70 2.70
CA LEU A 228 -19.33 -3.71 3.76
C LEU A 228 -20.33 -2.54 3.72
N GLN A 229 -21.21 -2.48 2.72
CA GLN A 229 -22.21 -1.41 2.52
C GLN A 229 -21.58 -0.01 2.47
N LEU A 230 -20.35 0.10 1.99
CA LEU A 230 -19.68 1.38 1.84
C LEU A 230 -20.07 2.01 0.48
N PRO A 231 -20.37 3.32 0.41
CA PRO A 231 -20.63 3.98 -0.86
C PRO A 231 -19.41 3.85 -1.78
N GLU A 232 -19.62 3.38 -3.02
CA GLU A 232 -18.60 3.47 -4.06
C GLU A 232 -18.29 4.95 -4.28
N LEU A 233 -17.04 5.35 -4.05
CA LEU A 233 -16.58 6.66 -4.51
C LEU A 233 -16.36 6.57 -6.02
N THR A 234 -17.40 6.94 -6.76
CA THR A 234 -17.26 7.44 -8.11
C THR A 234 -16.36 8.66 -8.10
N SER A 235 -15.08 8.45 -8.36
CA SER A 235 -14.07 9.46 -8.72
C SER A 235 -13.81 10.57 -7.69
N PRO A 236 -12.64 11.24 -7.74
CA PRO A 236 -12.40 12.39 -6.90
C PRO A 236 -13.40 13.47 -7.32
N LYS A 237 -14.32 13.85 -6.41
CA LYS A 237 -14.80 15.24 -6.46
C LYS A 237 -13.55 16.09 -6.40
N GLU A 238 -13.26 16.80 -7.49
CA GLU A 238 -12.40 17.97 -7.45
C GLU A 238 -12.87 18.79 -6.25
N THR A 239 -12.11 18.71 -5.17
CA THR A 239 -12.32 19.59 -4.03
C THR A 239 -11.89 20.94 -4.55
N GLU A 240 -12.86 21.72 -5.03
CA GLU A 240 -12.69 23.15 -5.21
C GLU A 240 -12.01 23.67 -3.93
N PRO A 241 -10.88 24.39 -4.04
CA PRO A 241 -10.21 24.92 -2.88
C PRO A 241 -11.23 25.75 -2.09
N PRO A 242 -11.29 25.61 -0.75
CA PRO A 242 -12.32 26.28 0.05
C PRO A 242 -12.26 27.77 -0.25
N SER A 243 -13.32 28.25 -0.91
CA SER A 243 -13.49 29.67 -1.18
C SER A 243 -13.39 30.38 0.16
N LYS A 244 -12.34 31.21 0.30
CA LYS A 244 -12.08 31.96 1.52
C LYS A 244 -13.38 32.69 1.89
N PRO A 245 -13.89 32.57 3.12
CA PRO A 245 -15.06 33.36 3.52
C PRO A 245 -14.71 34.84 3.30
N PRO A 246 -15.64 35.65 2.77
CA PRO A 246 -15.35 37.04 2.44
C PRO A 246 -14.79 37.73 3.69
N LYS A 247 -13.56 38.25 3.58
CA LYS A 247 -12.91 39.01 4.66
C LYS A 247 -13.91 40.07 5.13
N LYS A 248 -14.44 39.93 6.34
CA LYS A 248 -15.23 40.98 6.98
C LYS A 248 -14.31 42.19 7.15
N MET A 249 -14.42 43.15 6.24
CA MET A 249 -13.62 44.37 6.31
C MET A 249 -13.90 45.10 7.62
N THR A 250 -12.82 45.50 8.31
CA THR A 250 -12.92 46.34 9.51
C THR A 250 -13.51 47.71 9.16
N ALA A 251 -14.08 48.41 10.15
CA ALA A 251 -14.73 49.71 9.92
C ALA A 251 -13.79 50.74 9.23
N ALA A 252 -12.50 50.71 9.55
CA ALA A 252 -11.46 51.51 8.90
C ALA A 252 -11.22 51.15 7.42
N GLN A 253 -11.36 49.88 7.04
CA GLN A 253 -11.25 49.45 5.63
C GLN A 253 -12.48 49.87 4.82
N LYS A 254 -13.66 49.92 5.45
CA LYS A 254 -14.89 50.41 4.82
C LYS A 254 -14.87 51.93 4.60
N SER A 255 -14.24 52.71 5.49
CA SER A 255 -14.08 54.16 5.28
C SER A 255 -13.06 54.47 4.18
N LEU A 256 -11.93 53.74 4.13
CA LEU A 256 -10.93 53.85 3.06
C LEU A 256 -11.48 53.47 1.67
N ALA A 257 -12.45 52.55 1.60
CA ALA A 257 -13.09 52.16 0.35
C ALA A 257 -14.06 53.22 -0.22
N LYS A 258 -14.54 54.15 0.61
CA LYS A 258 -15.44 55.25 0.20
C LYS A 258 -14.70 56.50 -0.28
N VAL A 259 -13.37 56.51 -0.24
CA VAL A 259 -12.57 57.61 -0.79
C VAL A 259 -12.70 57.61 -2.31
N ASP A 260 -13.02 58.78 -2.88
CA ASP A 260 -13.13 58.96 -4.32
C ASP A 260 -11.75 58.85 -4.97
N LYS A 261 -11.60 57.88 -5.89
CA LYS A 261 -10.32 57.55 -6.54
C LYS A 261 -10.24 58.10 -7.96
N THR A 262 -11.22 58.90 -8.38
CA THR A 262 -11.19 59.55 -9.68
C THR A 262 -9.96 60.47 -9.77
N GLY A 263 -9.08 60.17 -10.73
CA GLY A 263 -7.81 60.89 -10.95
C GLY A 263 -6.55 60.26 -10.33
N MET A 264 -6.67 59.28 -9.42
CA MET A 264 -5.51 58.58 -8.86
C MET A 264 -5.08 57.43 -9.77
N ARG A 265 -3.96 57.58 -10.46
CA ARG A 265 -3.36 56.48 -11.23
C ARG A 265 -2.63 55.52 -10.29
N PRO A 266 -2.78 54.20 -10.47
CA PRO A 266 -2.04 53.23 -9.67
C PRO A 266 -0.54 53.39 -9.93
N MET A 267 0.28 53.30 -8.87
CA MET A 267 1.73 53.54 -8.93
C MET A 267 2.43 52.63 -9.96
N SER A 268 1.88 51.44 -10.21
CA SER A 268 2.35 50.52 -11.25
C SER A 268 2.28 51.09 -12.66
N SER A 269 1.36 52.01 -12.93
CA SER A 269 1.24 52.66 -14.25
C SER A 269 2.42 53.57 -14.61
N PHE A 270 3.23 53.99 -13.63
CA PHE A 270 4.44 54.78 -13.86
C PHE A 270 5.67 53.93 -14.22
N PHE A 271 5.63 52.63 -13.93
CA PHE A 271 6.77 51.72 -14.12
C PHE A 271 6.57 50.72 -15.27
N SER A 272 5.45 50.79 -15.98
CA SER A 272 5.20 49.95 -17.16
C SER A 272 5.92 50.49 -18.41
N PRO A 273 6.60 49.65 -19.21
CA PRO A 273 7.20 50.08 -20.47
C PRO A 273 6.11 50.53 -21.47
N LYS A 274 6.31 51.66 -22.17
CA LYS A 274 5.38 52.13 -23.22
C LYS A 274 5.29 51.08 -24.34
N ALA A 275 4.10 50.50 -24.53
CA ALA A 275 3.83 49.66 -25.70
C ALA A 275 3.95 50.51 -26.98
N LYS A 276 4.74 50.05 -27.96
CA LYS A 276 4.82 50.65 -29.29
C LYS A 276 3.48 50.48 -30.00
N ALA A 277 2.86 51.59 -30.40
CA ALA A 277 1.69 51.57 -31.26
C ALA A 277 2.11 51.06 -32.66
N GLU A 278 1.53 49.93 -33.10
CA GLU A 278 1.52 49.54 -34.51
C GLU A 278 0.69 50.57 -35.29
N LYS A 279 1.35 51.28 -36.21
CA LYS A 279 0.68 52.12 -37.20
C LYS A 279 0.08 51.24 -38.29
N LYS A 280 -1.22 51.36 -38.50
CA LYS A 280 -1.85 51.11 -39.80
C LYS A 280 -1.62 52.30 -40.72
#